data_AF-A0A9P7AK51-F1
#
_entry.id   AF-A0A9P7AK51-F1
#
_cell.length_a   1.000
_cell.length_b   1.000
_cell.length_c   1.000
_cell.angle_alpha   90.00
_cell.angle_beta   90.00
_cell.angle_gamma   90.00
#
_symmetry.space_group_name_H-M   'P 1'
#
loop_
_entity.id
_entity.type
_entity.pdbx_description
1 polymer ?
#
loop_
_entity_poly.entity_id
_entity_poly.type
_entity_poly.pdbx_seq_one_letter_code
_entity_poly.pdbx_strand_id
1 'polypeptide(L)'
;MSISPQTSVRLAIAITVLKHKPKDQSIPSYLLDLRSHFSTSDDSQASYDEDAWRTHALSLERELESLKQKREEDEAELVHLRQNATKDMPDDSDVAPLKKKTKKTGKTQELQIQDDDWPAKREGRLNATGQLSTSLTAAFTSLRSVLNSTSSQTGDEPPRNTRLLAAITRTINIIGKFLGLQNISTSSVPTELNESRIAMASPLLVYVLRIALPALFCQDIGNSNSIAVSRLIGTIFVPVVRSFSLVSRAYIMHHLGANLAKKTSKSRKGNEKVPKPPSQTPVPDPRADLLTLLSEAMNTLDSISPRYFEYTAGIRERIALESIRALESLYPTRTTERTTGSNATPNEASRGPESLQASNPHRRRSVLGRQDRLEALARKDATWYLCHILNSCVSTGGPKDGLGIILNCALLEAAVGLGKICISMDCDDVAQVGRRCDMDVVCRNMILAACEKIICALPQENLECNTS
;
A
#
# COMPACT_ATOMS: atom_id res chain seq x y z
N MET A 1 10.47 23.20 5.78
CA MET A 1 9.56 24.18 6.41
C MET A 1 8.86 23.49 7.57
N SER A 2 9.19 23.84 8.81
CA SER A 2 8.41 23.38 9.97
C SER A 2 7.05 24.08 9.92
N ILE A 3 5.97 23.29 9.99
CA ILE A 3 4.64 23.86 10.15
C ILE A 3 4.59 24.44 11.57
N SER A 4 4.14 25.68 11.72
CA SER A 4 3.94 26.22 13.06
C SER A 4 2.90 25.35 13.77
N PRO A 5 3.11 25.00 15.06
CA PRO A 5 2.15 24.18 15.81
C PRO A 5 0.71 24.67 15.67
N GLN A 6 0.52 25.98 15.58
CA GLN A 6 -0.76 26.64 15.35
C GLN A 6 -1.45 26.24 14.05
N THR A 7 -0.70 26.07 12.96
CA THR A 7 -1.27 25.65 11.67
C THR A 7 -1.73 24.19 11.71
N SER A 8 -0.98 23.33 12.42
CA SER A 8 -1.38 21.93 12.64
C SER A 8 -2.67 21.83 13.46
N VAL A 9 -2.78 22.64 14.52
CA VAL A 9 -4.00 22.72 15.35
C VAL A 9 -5.18 23.24 14.53
N ARG A 10 -4.99 24.31 13.74
CA ARG A 10 -6.06 24.83 12.85
C ARG A 10 -6.54 23.79 11.84
N LEU A 11 -5.63 23.01 11.26
CA LEU A 11 -5.99 21.94 10.31
C LEU A 11 -6.74 20.81 11.01
N ALA A 12 -6.30 20.40 12.20
CA ALA A 12 -6.97 19.38 13.01
C ALA A 12 -8.38 19.82 13.42
N ILE A 13 -8.56 21.08 13.82
CA ILE A 13 -9.87 21.66 14.13
C ILE A 13 -10.72 21.65 12.86
N ALA A 14 -10.23 22.16 11.72
CA ALA A 14 -11.00 22.20 10.48
C ALA A 14 -11.51 20.81 10.04
N ILE A 15 -10.65 19.78 10.10
CA ILE A 15 -11.03 18.39 9.80
C ILE A 15 -12.05 17.86 10.81
N THR A 16 -11.84 18.11 12.10
CA THR A 16 -12.74 17.64 13.16
C THR A 16 -14.12 18.27 13.02
N VAL A 17 -14.19 19.57 12.70
CA VAL A 17 -15.49 20.21 12.56
C VAL A 17 -16.20 19.75 11.29
N LEU A 18 -15.49 19.55 10.18
CA LEU A 18 -16.09 18.96 8.96
C LEU A 18 -16.72 17.58 9.19
N LYS A 19 -16.21 16.77 10.12
CA LYS A 19 -16.82 15.48 10.50
C LYS A 19 -18.18 15.61 11.20
N HIS A 20 -18.44 16.74 11.86
CA HIS A 20 -19.68 17.00 12.60
C HIS A 20 -20.72 17.78 11.79
N LYS A 21 -20.47 17.96 10.48
CA LYS A 21 -21.38 18.66 9.57
C LYS A 21 -22.76 17.97 9.56
N PRO A 22 -23.86 18.71 9.80
CA PRO A 22 -25.22 18.18 9.63
C PRO A 22 -25.44 17.63 8.22
N LYS A 23 -26.22 16.54 8.11
CA LYS A 23 -26.48 15.88 6.82
C LYS A 23 -27.23 16.81 5.85
N ASP A 24 -28.08 17.68 6.38
CA ASP A 24 -28.98 18.54 5.60
C ASP A 24 -28.33 19.88 5.21
N GLN A 25 -27.17 20.21 5.79
CA GLN A 25 -26.47 21.46 5.50
C GLN A 25 -25.47 21.23 4.37
N SER A 26 -25.23 22.20 3.49
CA SER A 26 -24.15 22.07 2.50
C SER A 26 -22.77 22.36 3.12
N ILE A 27 -21.68 21.83 2.55
CA ILE A 27 -20.32 22.07 3.06
C ILE A 27 -20.00 23.59 3.10
N PRO A 28 -20.30 24.38 2.05
CA PRO A 28 -20.10 25.83 2.09
C PRO A 28 -20.89 26.52 3.20
N SER A 29 -22.17 26.16 3.38
CA SER A 29 -23.01 26.74 4.44
C SER A 29 -22.45 26.43 5.83
N TYR A 30 -21.96 25.21 6.03
CA TYR A 30 -21.36 24.81 7.31
C TYR A 30 -20.01 25.50 7.57
N LEU A 31 -19.20 25.73 6.52
CA LEU A 31 -17.96 26.51 6.64
C LEU A 31 -18.24 27.99 6.97
N LEU A 32 -19.34 28.55 6.49
CA LEU A 32 -19.78 29.90 6.83
C LEU A 32 -20.26 29.97 8.29
N ASP A 33 -21.08 29.01 8.74
CA ASP A 33 -21.49 28.92 10.15
C ASP A 33 -20.26 28.82 11.06
N LEU A 34 -19.29 27.99 10.67
CA LEU A 34 -18.02 27.89 11.36
C LEU A 34 -17.28 29.23 11.44
N ARG A 35 -17.14 29.94 10.32
CA ARG A 35 -16.51 31.28 10.32
C ARG A 35 -17.27 32.27 11.21
N SER A 36 -18.60 32.20 11.23
CA SER A 36 -19.43 33.07 12.07
C SER A 36 -19.21 32.81 13.57
N HIS A 37 -18.91 31.56 13.94
CA HIS A 37 -18.61 31.17 15.32
C HIS A 37 -17.14 31.38 15.70
N PHE A 38 -16.23 31.39 14.71
CA PHE A 38 -14.79 31.53 14.90
C PHE A 38 -14.25 32.75 14.16
N SER A 39 -14.78 33.94 14.45
CA SER A 39 -14.35 35.17 13.78
C SER A 39 -12.85 35.42 13.97
N THR A 40 -12.11 35.45 12.86
CA THR A 40 -10.72 35.89 12.85
C THR A 40 -10.70 37.39 13.06
N SER A 41 -10.07 37.85 14.14
CA SER A 41 -10.10 39.23 14.62
C SER A 41 -9.44 40.28 13.69
N ASP A 42 -9.18 39.97 12.41
CA ASP A 42 -8.40 40.79 11.48
C ASP A 42 -9.05 40.95 10.08
N ASP A 43 -10.40 40.88 10.02
CA ASP A 43 -11.16 40.78 8.77
C ASP A 43 -11.59 42.12 8.12
N SER A 44 -10.91 43.23 8.41
CA SER A 44 -11.27 44.53 7.80
C SER A 44 -11.01 44.64 6.29
N GLN A 45 -10.50 43.60 5.62
CA GLN A 45 -10.13 43.64 4.20
C GLN A 45 -10.76 42.54 3.31
N ALA A 46 -11.51 41.58 3.88
CA ALA A 46 -11.98 40.39 3.15
C ALA A 46 -13.43 40.48 2.60
N SER A 47 -14.17 41.54 2.91
CA SER A 47 -15.62 41.64 2.63
C SER A 47 -16.01 41.57 1.14
N TYR A 48 -15.13 41.91 0.20
CA TYR A 48 -15.47 41.93 -1.23
C TYR A 48 -15.29 40.59 -1.95
N ASP A 49 -14.49 39.67 -1.41
CA ASP A 49 -14.22 38.37 -2.06
C ASP A 49 -15.25 37.31 -1.64
N GLU A 50 -15.90 37.49 -0.50
CA GLU A 50 -16.79 36.49 0.10
C GLU A 50 -18.04 36.20 -0.75
N ASP A 51 -18.64 37.23 -1.36
CA ASP A 51 -19.79 37.07 -2.25
C ASP A 51 -19.43 36.38 -3.58
N ALA A 52 -18.22 36.56 -4.08
CA ALA A 52 -17.74 35.91 -5.30
C ALA A 52 -17.57 34.40 -5.08
N TRP A 53 -16.95 34.01 -3.97
CA TRP A 53 -16.81 32.60 -3.59
C TRP A 53 -18.15 31.95 -3.30
N ARG A 54 -19.08 32.66 -2.64
CA ARG A 54 -20.45 32.19 -2.39
C ARG A 54 -21.19 31.90 -3.70
N THR A 55 -21.12 32.82 -4.65
CA THR A 55 -21.78 32.68 -5.95
C THR A 55 -21.20 31.50 -6.74
N HIS A 56 -19.88 31.34 -6.70
CA HIS A 56 -19.19 30.22 -7.35
C HIS A 56 -19.53 28.87 -6.71
N ALA A 57 -19.54 28.78 -5.38
CA ALA A 57 -19.90 27.56 -4.65
C ALA A 57 -21.35 27.12 -4.94
N LEU A 58 -22.31 28.05 -4.91
CA LEU A 58 -23.71 27.76 -5.28
C LEU A 58 -23.87 27.36 -6.75
N SER A 59 -23.01 27.88 -7.63
CA SER A 59 -22.98 27.47 -9.04
C SER A 59 -22.52 26.01 -9.17
N LEU A 60 -21.45 25.62 -8.46
CA LEU A 60 -20.95 24.26 -8.46
C LEU A 60 -21.96 23.27 -7.85
N GLU A 61 -22.70 23.66 -6.81
CA GLU A 61 -23.76 22.83 -6.24
C GLU A 61 -24.88 22.58 -7.26
N ARG A 62 -25.31 23.61 -8.01
CA ARG A 62 -26.28 23.47 -9.10
C ARG A 62 -25.76 22.57 -10.23
N GLU A 63 -24.49 22.71 -10.60
CA GLU A 63 -23.86 21.87 -11.63
C GLU A 63 -23.79 20.40 -11.18
N LEU A 64 -23.43 20.14 -9.93
CA LEU A 64 -23.37 18.81 -9.35
C LEU A 64 -24.75 18.14 -9.35
N GLU A 65 -25.80 18.87 -8.96
CA GLU A 65 -27.17 18.36 -9.00
C GLU A 65 -27.63 18.05 -10.42
N SER A 66 -27.28 18.90 -11.40
CA SER A 66 -27.56 18.65 -12.82
C SER A 66 -26.85 17.40 -13.36
N LEU A 67 -25.61 17.14 -12.91
CA LEU A 67 -24.84 15.95 -13.31
C LEU A 67 -25.38 14.67 -12.66
N LYS A 68 -25.88 14.74 -11.43
CA LYS A 68 -26.57 13.61 -10.78
C LYS A 68 -27.85 13.26 -11.51
N GLN A 69 -28.69 14.24 -11.80
CA GLN A 69 -29.92 14.03 -12.54
C GLN A 69 -29.63 13.39 -13.90
N LYS A 70 -28.62 13.90 -14.62
CA LYS A 70 -28.21 13.30 -15.91
C LYS A 70 -27.74 11.86 -15.78
N ARG A 71 -27.00 11.51 -14.70
CA ARG A 71 -26.59 10.12 -14.45
C ARG A 71 -27.81 9.23 -14.18
N GLU A 72 -28.79 9.70 -13.42
CA GLU A 72 -30.01 8.94 -13.16
C GLU A 72 -30.84 8.72 -14.44
N GLU A 73 -30.90 9.72 -15.32
CA GLU A 73 -31.50 9.60 -16.64
C GLU A 73 -30.77 8.57 -17.53
N ASP A 74 -29.43 8.62 -17.60
CA ASP A 74 -28.61 7.66 -18.34
C ASP A 74 -28.77 6.22 -17.78
N GLU A 75 -28.89 6.08 -16.46
CA GLU A 75 -29.11 4.79 -15.80
C GLU A 75 -30.50 4.22 -16.10
N ALA A 76 -31.54 5.07 -16.09
CA ALA A 76 -32.89 4.69 -16.49
C ALA A 76 -32.93 4.26 -17.97
N GLU A 77 -32.20 4.95 -18.85
CA GLU A 77 -32.09 4.58 -20.27
C GLU A 77 -31.40 3.22 -20.45
N LEU A 78 -30.32 2.95 -19.73
CA LEU A 78 -29.63 1.66 -19.77
C LEU A 78 -30.51 0.50 -19.28
N VAL A 79 -31.34 0.72 -18.26
CA VAL A 79 -32.31 -0.28 -17.78
C VAL A 79 -33.36 -0.55 -18.86
N HIS A 80 -33.86 0.49 -19.53
CA HIS A 80 -34.82 0.36 -20.62
C HIS A 80 -34.23 -0.40 -21.83
N LEU A 81 -32.98 -0.11 -22.22
CA LEU A 81 -32.28 -0.83 -23.28
C LEU A 81 -32.07 -2.32 -22.95
N ARG A 82 -31.74 -2.65 -21.69
CA ARG A 82 -31.62 -4.05 -21.25
C ARG A 82 -32.95 -4.80 -21.30
N GLN A 83 -34.04 -4.15 -20.89
CA GLN A 83 -35.37 -4.76 -20.95
C GLN A 83 -35.80 -5.03 -22.40
N ASN A 84 -35.53 -4.10 -23.32
CA ASN A 84 -35.85 -4.28 -24.74
C ASN A 84 -34.99 -5.36 -25.41
N ALA A 85 -33.68 -5.40 -25.10
CA ALA A 85 -32.79 -6.43 -25.63
C ALA A 85 -33.17 -7.86 -25.20
N THR A 86 -33.86 -8.01 -24.07
CA THR A 86 -34.33 -9.31 -23.59
C THR A 86 -35.63 -9.76 -24.28
N LYS A 87 -36.41 -8.82 -24.85
CA LYS A 87 -37.70 -9.09 -25.50
C LYS A 87 -37.55 -9.53 -26.96
N ASP A 88 -36.43 -9.17 -27.60
CA ASP A 88 -36.14 -9.49 -29.01
C ASP A 88 -35.25 -10.74 -29.19
N MET A 89 -35.00 -11.52 -28.13
CA MET A 89 -34.44 -12.87 -28.30
C MET A 89 -35.58 -13.82 -28.68
N PRO A 90 -35.64 -14.33 -29.93
CA PRO A 90 -36.60 -15.34 -30.30
C PRO A 90 -36.42 -16.57 -29.41
N ASP A 91 -37.54 -16.99 -28.82
CA ASP A 91 -37.68 -18.16 -27.97
C ASP A 91 -37.49 -19.43 -28.82
N ASP A 92 -36.23 -19.74 -29.13
CA ASP A 92 -35.83 -20.99 -29.77
C ASP A 92 -35.69 -22.07 -28.68
N SER A 93 -36.82 -22.36 -28.03
CA SER A 93 -36.99 -23.41 -27.02
C SER A 93 -37.41 -24.70 -27.70
N ASP A 94 -36.43 -25.46 -28.19
CA ASP A 94 -36.61 -26.89 -28.50
C ASP A 94 -35.34 -27.70 -28.23
N VAL A 95 -34.86 -27.67 -26.97
CA VAL A 95 -33.87 -28.65 -26.49
C VAL A 95 -34.27 -29.23 -25.12
N ALA A 96 -34.41 -30.54 -25.14
CA ALA A 96 -34.92 -31.46 -24.13
C ALA A 96 -34.28 -31.38 -22.72
N PRO A 97 -34.99 -31.84 -21.67
CA PRO A 97 -34.58 -31.66 -20.28
C PRO A 97 -33.54 -32.70 -19.84
N LEU A 98 -32.32 -32.25 -19.55
CA LEU A 98 -31.28 -33.07 -18.92
C LEU A 98 -31.51 -33.21 -17.42
N LYS A 99 -31.57 -34.48 -17.00
CA LYS A 99 -32.02 -34.98 -15.70
C LYS A 99 -31.14 -34.53 -14.53
N LYS A 100 -31.81 -34.04 -13.50
CA LYS A 100 -31.34 -33.83 -12.11
C LYS A 100 -30.66 -35.08 -11.54
N LYS A 101 -29.42 -34.95 -11.04
CA LYS A 101 -28.86 -35.82 -10.00
C LYS A 101 -28.62 -35.00 -8.73
N THR A 102 -29.58 -35.11 -7.82
CA THR A 102 -29.52 -34.75 -6.41
C THR A 102 -28.50 -35.62 -5.67
N LYS A 103 -27.54 -35.01 -4.96
CA LYS A 103 -26.77 -35.70 -3.91
C LYS A 103 -26.74 -34.90 -2.61
N LYS A 104 -27.74 -35.23 -1.78
CA LYS A 104 -27.76 -35.45 -0.32
C LYS A 104 -26.63 -34.86 0.56
N THR A 105 -27.07 -34.07 1.57
CA THR A 105 -26.66 -34.02 3.00
C THR A 105 -25.16 -33.90 3.30
N GLY A 106 -24.67 -32.84 3.96
CA GLY A 106 -25.16 -32.32 5.24
C GLY A 106 -24.32 -32.91 6.38
N LYS A 107 -23.24 -32.23 6.77
CA LYS A 107 -22.52 -32.48 8.02
C LYS A 107 -21.90 -31.19 8.52
N THR A 108 -22.59 -30.55 9.46
CA THR A 108 -22.06 -29.50 10.32
C THR A 108 -20.93 -30.11 11.14
N GLN A 109 -19.71 -29.65 10.91
CA GLN A 109 -18.53 -30.06 11.66
C GLN A 109 -18.25 -28.99 12.71
N GLU A 110 -18.49 -29.38 13.95
CA GLU A 110 -18.13 -28.66 15.16
C GLU A 110 -16.60 -28.56 15.26
N LEU A 111 -16.10 -27.34 15.48
CA LEU A 111 -14.69 -26.99 15.60
C LEU A 111 -14.11 -27.57 16.89
N GLN A 112 -13.68 -28.83 16.84
CA GLN A 112 -12.68 -29.35 17.76
C GLN A 112 -11.29 -29.00 17.21
N ILE A 113 -10.54 -28.23 17.99
CA ILE A 113 -9.11 -27.95 17.79
C ILE A 113 -8.38 -29.28 17.98
N GLN A 114 -8.21 -30.00 16.88
CA GLN A 114 -7.45 -31.25 16.80
C GLN A 114 -6.00 -30.88 16.51
N ASP A 115 -5.07 -31.40 17.31
CA ASP A 115 -3.63 -31.13 17.23
C ASP A 115 -3.12 -31.12 15.78
N ASP A 116 -2.44 -30.01 15.44
CA ASP A 116 -2.02 -29.60 14.11
C ASP A 116 -1.13 -30.66 13.41
N ASP A 117 -1.76 -31.48 12.56
CA ASP A 117 -1.09 -32.26 11.53
C ASP A 117 -0.66 -31.31 10.39
N TRP A 118 0.48 -30.64 10.59
CA TRP A 118 1.15 -29.77 9.60
C TRP A 118 1.20 -30.44 8.21
N PRO A 119 1.02 -29.71 7.09
CA PRO A 119 0.18 -30.18 6.01
C PRO A 119 0.89 -31.19 5.11
N ALA A 120 0.88 -32.47 5.49
CA ALA A 120 1.08 -33.58 4.56
C ALA A 120 0.02 -33.56 3.42
N LYS A 121 -1.11 -32.87 3.62
CA LYS A 121 -2.18 -32.75 2.60
C LYS A 121 -1.95 -31.68 1.52
N ARG A 122 -0.98 -30.77 1.64
CA ARG A 122 -0.67 -29.79 0.56
C ARG A 122 0.36 -30.29 -0.46
N GLU A 123 0.89 -31.50 -0.29
CA GLU A 123 1.89 -32.09 -1.20
C GLU A 123 1.35 -32.38 -2.62
N GLY A 124 0.03 -32.34 -2.84
CA GLY A 124 -0.60 -32.67 -4.13
C GLY A 124 -0.42 -31.66 -5.28
N ARG A 125 0.34 -30.56 -5.11
CA ARG A 125 0.56 -29.54 -6.17
C ARG A 125 2.02 -29.14 -6.42
N LEU A 126 2.99 -29.83 -5.82
CA LEU A 126 4.40 -29.58 -6.12
C LEU A 126 4.82 -30.43 -7.33
N ASN A 127 4.99 -29.78 -8.48
CA ASN A 127 5.46 -30.41 -9.71
C ASN A 127 6.85 -31.08 -9.52
N ALA A 128 7.16 -32.03 -10.40
CA ALA A 128 8.14 -33.14 -10.33
C ALA A 128 9.61 -32.88 -9.92
N THR A 129 9.99 -31.70 -9.44
CA THR A 129 11.31 -31.40 -8.85
C THR A 129 11.23 -30.69 -7.50
N GLY A 130 10.06 -30.71 -6.83
CA GLY A 130 9.72 -30.00 -5.59
C GLY A 130 10.50 -30.36 -4.32
N GLN A 131 11.81 -30.56 -4.40
CA GLN A 131 12.67 -30.53 -3.21
C GLN A 131 12.71 -29.09 -2.69
N LEU A 132 12.19 -28.90 -1.47
CA LEU A 132 12.49 -27.74 -0.65
C LEU A 132 14.00 -27.49 -0.67
N SER A 133 14.41 -26.23 -0.70
CA SER A 133 15.81 -25.89 -0.53
C SER A 133 16.33 -26.58 0.74
N THR A 134 17.45 -27.31 0.61
CA THR A 134 18.11 -28.00 1.71
C THR A 134 18.32 -27.08 2.91
N SER A 135 18.55 -25.78 2.65
CA SER A 135 18.68 -24.74 3.68
C SER A 135 17.39 -24.47 4.46
N LEU A 136 16.24 -24.39 3.79
CA LEU A 136 14.93 -24.18 4.44
C LEU A 136 14.52 -25.42 5.23
N THR A 137 14.71 -26.61 4.65
CA THR A 137 14.42 -27.87 5.34
C THR A 137 15.29 -28.01 6.60
N ALA A 138 16.59 -27.72 6.50
CA ALA A 138 17.50 -27.73 7.65
C ALA A 138 17.13 -26.69 8.72
N ALA A 139 16.68 -25.49 8.30
CA ALA A 139 16.20 -24.46 9.24
C ALA A 139 14.96 -24.92 9.99
N PHE A 140 14.00 -25.50 9.27
CA PHE A 140 12.77 -26.02 9.84
C PHE A 140 13.03 -27.17 10.82
N THR A 141 13.83 -28.17 10.42
CA THR A 141 14.16 -29.32 11.29
C THR A 141 14.92 -28.88 12.53
N SER A 142 15.87 -27.95 12.39
CA SER A 142 16.60 -27.37 13.51
C SER A 142 15.69 -26.61 14.48
N LEU A 143 14.80 -25.76 13.96
CA LEU A 143 13.86 -25.00 14.79
C LEU A 143 12.87 -25.92 15.52
N ARG A 144 12.31 -26.91 14.81
CA ARG A 144 11.39 -27.90 15.37
C ARG A 144 12.07 -28.75 16.44
N SER A 145 13.32 -29.16 16.23
CA SER A 145 14.08 -29.92 17.23
C SER A 145 14.27 -29.11 18.52
N VAL A 146 14.60 -27.82 18.42
CA VAL A 146 14.76 -26.95 19.60
C VAL A 146 13.43 -26.77 20.33
N LEU A 147 12.33 -26.53 19.59
CA LEU A 147 10.99 -26.40 20.17
C LEU A 147 10.54 -27.68 20.91
N ASN A 148 10.78 -28.85 20.32
CA ASN A 148 10.43 -30.12 20.96
C ASN A 148 11.23 -30.35 22.25
N SER A 149 12.53 -29.99 22.26
CA SER A 149 13.36 -30.06 23.47
C SER A 149 12.93 -29.08 24.55
N THR A 150 12.35 -27.93 24.19
CA THR A 150 11.85 -26.96 25.18
C THR A 150 10.59 -27.43 25.90
N SER A 151 9.77 -28.30 25.29
CA SER A 151 8.54 -28.82 25.89
C SER A 151 8.80 -29.81 27.03
N SER A 152 9.87 -30.61 26.92
CA SER A 152 10.10 -31.77 27.81
C SER A 152 10.84 -31.46 29.10
N GLN A 153 11.30 -30.23 29.33
CA GLN A 153 12.28 -29.94 30.36
C GLN A 153 11.73 -28.90 31.33
N THR A 154 11.39 -29.33 32.55
CA THR A 154 10.76 -28.51 33.61
C THR A 154 11.77 -27.84 34.56
N GLY A 155 13.07 -27.89 34.26
CA GLY A 155 14.10 -27.24 35.08
C GLY A 155 14.40 -25.80 34.64
N ASP A 156 14.70 -24.92 35.60
CA ASP A 156 14.89 -23.47 35.47
C ASP A 156 16.24 -23.07 34.81
N GLU A 157 16.53 -23.64 33.64
CA GLU A 157 17.81 -23.50 32.96
C GLU A 157 17.81 -22.28 31.98
N PRO A 158 18.55 -21.18 32.28
CA PRO A 158 18.70 -20.03 31.38
C PRO A 158 19.25 -20.30 29.96
N PRO A 159 20.03 -21.37 29.65
CA PRO A 159 20.52 -21.59 28.28
C PRO A 159 19.45 -21.97 27.24
N ARG A 160 18.18 -22.15 27.61
CA ARG A 160 17.14 -22.55 26.63
C ARG A 160 16.68 -21.41 25.75
N ASN A 161 16.45 -20.24 26.34
CA ASN A 161 15.83 -19.12 25.65
C ASN A 161 16.79 -18.54 24.61
N THR A 162 18.10 -18.59 24.92
CA THR A 162 19.17 -18.24 23.97
C THR A 162 19.24 -19.22 22.79
N ARG A 163 19.07 -20.53 23.01
CA ARG A 163 19.01 -21.52 21.92
C ARG A 163 17.78 -21.35 21.03
N LEU A 164 16.60 -21.13 21.63
CA LEU A 164 15.37 -20.89 20.88
C LEU A 164 15.44 -19.60 20.07
N LEU A 165 15.89 -18.49 20.68
CA LEU A 165 16.10 -17.22 19.99
C LEU A 165 17.10 -17.36 18.85
N ALA A 166 18.21 -18.08 19.05
CA ALA A 166 19.21 -18.33 18.02
C ALA A 166 18.62 -19.14 16.84
N ALA A 167 17.81 -20.18 17.13
CA ALA A 167 17.13 -20.97 16.11
C ALA A 167 16.12 -20.14 15.32
N ILE A 168 15.28 -19.35 16.00
CA ILE A 168 14.31 -18.43 15.37
C ILE A 168 15.04 -17.42 14.47
N THR A 169 16.08 -16.77 15.01
CA THR A 169 16.88 -15.77 14.29
C THR A 169 17.54 -16.38 13.05
N ARG A 170 18.10 -17.58 13.18
CA ARG A 170 18.70 -18.32 12.05
C ARG A 170 17.64 -18.62 10.98
N THR A 171 16.46 -19.09 11.37
CA THR A 171 15.37 -19.39 10.44
C THR A 171 14.88 -18.14 9.72
N ILE A 172 14.67 -17.03 10.43
CA ILE A 172 14.31 -15.72 9.84
C ILE A 172 15.36 -15.28 8.82
N ASN A 173 16.65 -15.40 9.17
CA ASN A 173 17.75 -15.06 8.26
C ASN A 173 17.78 -15.95 7.01
N ILE A 174 17.50 -17.25 7.15
CA ILE A 174 17.44 -18.18 6.02
C ILE A 174 16.25 -17.85 5.11
N ILE A 175 15.07 -17.55 5.67
CA ILE A 175 13.91 -17.10 4.89
C ILE A 175 14.25 -15.83 4.10
N GLY A 176 14.81 -14.81 4.76
CA GLY A 176 15.17 -13.54 4.12
C GLY A 176 16.21 -13.71 3.00
N LYS A 177 17.22 -14.56 3.20
CA LYS A 177 18.21 -14.92 2.16
C LYS A 177 17.58 -15.68 1.01
N PHE A 178 16.72 -16.66 1.32
CA PHE A 178 16.07 -17.50 0.32
C PHE A 178 15.15 -16.69 -0.59
N LEU A 179 14.40 -15.75 -0.03
CA LEU A 179 13.58 -14.80 -0.78
C LEU A 179 14.43 -13.78 -1.59
N GLY A 180 15.75 -13.75 -1.44
CA GLY A 180 16.63 -12.82 -2.15
C GLY A 180 16.52 -11.36 -1.67
N LEU A 181 15.92 -11.14 -0.49
CA LEU A 181 15.56 -9.81 -0.01
C LEU A 181 16.77 -8.95 0.40
N GLN A 182 17.91 -9.58 0.68
CA GLN A 182 19.12 -8.88 1.13
C GLN A 182 19.78 -8.04 0.03
N ASN A 183 19.49 -8.33 -1.24
CA ASN A 183 20.12 -7.68 -2.39
C ASN A 183 19.26 -6.60 -3.04
N ILE A 184 18.07 -6.32 -2.49
CA ILE A 184 17.12 -5.33 -3.04
C ILE A 184 17.76 -3.93 -3.11
N SER A 185 18.71 -3.60 -2.25
CA SER A 185 19.41 -2.31 -2.27
C SER A 185 20.27 -2.10 -3.52
N THR A 186 20.68 -3.18 -4.20
CA THR A 186 21.43 -3.08 -5.45
C THR A 186 20.44 -3.03 -6.61
N SER A 187 20.53 -2.00 -7.46
CA SER A 187 19.59 -1.69 -8.55
C SER A 187 19.35 -2.82 -9.59
N SER A 188 19.96 -3.99 -9.43
CA SER A 188 19.65 -5.17 -10.23
C SER A 188 18.24 -5.66 -9.91
N VAL A 189 17.41 -5.72 -10.97
CA VAL A 189 16.08 -6.35 -10.92
C VAL A 189 16.20 -7.74 -10.31
N PRO A 190 15.42 -8.08 -9.26
CA PRO A 190 15.44 -9.42 -8.68
C PRO A 190 14.76 -10.40 -9.63
N THR A 191 15.49 -10.86 -10.64
CA THR A 191 15.07 -11.93 -11.56
C THR A 191 14.86 -13.27 -10.86
N GLU A 192 15.29 -13.37 -9.60
CA GLU A 192 15.26 -14.57 -8.80
C GLU A 192 14.01 -14.72 -7.92
N LEU A 193 13.20 -13.67 -7.80
CA LEU A 193 12.01 -13.69 -6.94
C LEU A 193 10.88 -14.41 -7.69
N ASN A 194 10.94 -15.73 -7.68
CA ASN A 194 9.98 -16.60 -8.36
C ASN A 194 8.86 -17.03 -7.39
N GLU A 195 7.66 -17.23 -7.93
CA GLU A 195 6.47 -17.76 -7.23
C GLU A 195 6.82 -18.98 -6.36
N SER A 196 7.67 -19.88 -6.87
CA SER A 196 8.12 -21.07 -6.15
C SER A 196 8.89 -20.74 -4.87
N ARG A 197 9.70 -19.69 -4.84
CA ARG A 197 10.45 -19.29 -3.64
C ARG A 197 9.52 -18.74 -2.56
N ILE A 198 8.53 -17.93 -2.95
CA ILE A 198 7.55 -17.38 -2.01
C ILE A 198 6.68 -18.50 -1.45
N ALA A 199 6.17 -19.38 -2.31
CA ALA A 199 5.37 -20.54 -1.92
C ALA A 199 6.12 -21.49 -0.97
N MET A 200 7.43 -21.67 -1.15
CA MET A 200 8.26 -22.49 -0.25
C MET A 200 8.57 -21.78 1.08
N ALA A 201 8.74 -20.45 1.07
CA ALA A 201 9.07 -19.68 2.26
C ALA A 201 7.86 -19.43 3.17
N SER A 202 6.65 -19.29 2.60
CA SER A 202 5.44 -18.91 3.35
C SER A 202 5.14 -19.85 4.53
N PRO A 203 5.10 -21.19 4.35
CA PRO A 203 4.79 -22.10 5.45
C PRO A 203 5.79 -21.99 6.60
N LEU A 204 7.08 -21.79 6.31
CA LEU A 204 8.10 -21.65 7.34
C LEU A 204 7.96 -20.32 8.10
N LEU A 205 7.61 -19.23 7.40
CA LEU A 205 7.31 -17.95 8.03
C LEU A 205 6.09 -18.06 8.95
N VAL A 206 5.00 -18.67 8.46
CA VAL A 206 3.78 -18.91 9.25
C VAL A 206 4.10 -19.77 10.48
N TYR A 207 4.93 -20.79 10.35
CA TYR A 207 5.37 -21.62 11.48
C TYR A 207 6.14 -20.81 12.53
N VAL A 208 7.06 -19.95 12.09
CA VAL A 208 7.79 -19.04 13.00
C VAL A 208 6.83 -18.13 13.74
N LEU A 209 5.86 -17.54 13.04
CA LEU A 209 4.89 -16.61 13.61
C LEU A 209 3.91 -17.29 14.58
N ARG A 210 3.35 -18.42 14.19
CA ARG A 210 2.26 -19.08 14.93
C ARG A 210 2.75 -19.96 16.08
N ILE A 211 3.93 -20.56 15.95
CA ILE A 211 4.43 -21.55 16.91
C ILE A 211 5.67 -21.03 17.63
N ALA A 212 6.70 -20.65 16.89
CA ALA A 212 8.01 -20.37 17.50
C ALA A 212 8.04 -19.07 18.31
N LEU A 213 7.41 -18.00 17.81
CA LEU A 213 7.34 -16.72 18.53
C LEU A 213 6.50 -16.82 19.81
N PRO A 214 5.26 -17.36 19.81
CA PRO A 214 4.52 -17.58 21.05
C PRO A 214 5.28 -18.43 22.07
N ALA A 215 5.98 -19.48 21.62
CA ALA A 215 6.82 -20.28 22.50
C ALA A 215 7.96 -19.47 23.14
N LEU A 216 8.57 -18.53 22.40
CA LEU A 216 9.56 -17.60 22.94
C LEU A 216 8.91 -16.60 23.92
N PHE A 217 7.73 -16.07 23.60
CA PHE A 217 7.02 -15.10 24.42
C PHE A 217 6.55 -15.67 25.76
N CYS A 218 6.16 -16.95 25.80
CA CYS A 218 5.84 -17.68 27.03
C CYS A 218 6.98 -17.72 28.05
N GLN A 219 8.22 -17.49 27.62
CA GLN A 219 9.40 -17.55 28.50
C GLN A 219 9.69 -16.23 29.21
N ASP A 220 8.92 -15.17 28.93
CA ASP A 220 8.94 -13.85 29.60
C ASP A 220 10.33 -13.19 29.73
N ILE A 221 11.23 -13.45 28.79
CA ILE A 221 12.51 -12.72 28.70
C ILE A 221 12.34 -11.54 27.75
N GLY A 222 11.95 -10.39 28.31
CA GLY A 222 11.64 -9.18 27.56
C GLY A 222 12.66 -8.79 26.48
N ASN A 223 13.97 -8.94 26.75
CA ASN A 223 15.02 -8.61 25.78
C ASN A 223 15.08 -9.57 24.58
N SER A 224 14.79 -10.86 24.76
CA SER A 224 14.82 -11.84 23.68
C SER A 224 13.69 -11.62 22.68
N ASN A 225 12.51 -11.26 23.21
CA ASN A 225 11.29 -11.05 22.42
C ASN A 225 11.47 -9.88 21.46
N SER A 226 11.97 -8.74 21.95
CA SER A 226 12.22 -7.55 21.14
C SER A 226 13.28 -7.79 20.06
N ILE A 227 14.33 -8.58 20.34
CA ILE A 227 15.35 -8.97 19.36
C ILE A 227 14.74 -9.81 18.25
N ALA A 228 13.96 -10.85 18.58
CA ALA A 228 13.33 -11.71 17.57
C ALA A 228 12.39 -10.93 16.66
N VAL A 229 11.54 -10.09 17.23
CA VAL A 229 10.60 -9.22 16.50
C VAL A 229 11.36 -8.22 15.63
N SER A 230 12.39 -7.57 16.17
CA SER A 230 13.23 -6.64 15.40
C SER A 230 13.92 -7.31 14.22
N ARG A 231 14.39 -8.55 14.39
CA ARG A 231 14.99 -9.36 13.32
C ARG A 231 13.95 -9.74 12.27
N LEU A 232 12.76 -10.15 12.68
CA LEU A 232 11.66 -10.47 11.76
C LEU A 232 11.30 -9.25 10.88
N ILE A 233 11.11 -8.10 11.51
CA ILE A 233 10.82 -6.83 10.83
C ILE A 233 11.96 -6.46 9.88
N GLY A 234 13.19 -6.41 10.37
CA GLY A 234 14.34 -5.92 9.60
C GLY A 234 14.79 -6.86 8.48
N THR A 235 14.61 -8.17 8.63
CA THR A 235 15.09 -9.17 7.67
C THR A 235 14.03 -9.59 6.66
N ILE A 236 12.74 -9.54 7.01
CA ILE A 236 11.65 -10.02 6.14
C ILE A 236 10.71 -8.88 5.77
N PHE A 237 9.99 -8.31 6.74
CA PHE A 237 8.89 -7.40 6.42
C PHE A 237 9.32 -6.10 5.75
N VAL A 238 10.33 -5.40 6.30
CA VAL A 238 10.84 -4.15 5.72
C VAL A 238 11.37 -4.37 4.29
N PRO A 239 12.21 -5.39 4.03
CA PRO A 239 12.64 -5.68 2.67
C PRO A 239 11.49 -6.06 1.72
N VAL A 240 10.48 -6.83 2.16
CA VAL A 240 9.29 -7.14 1.35
C VAL A 240 8.56 -5.86 0.95
N VAL A 241 8.28 -4.96 1.89
CA VAL A 241 7.62 -3.68 1.61
C VAL A 241 8.42 -2.85 0.59
N ARG A 242 9.74 -2.72 0.80
CA ARG A 242 10.63 -1.97 -0.12
C ARG A 242 10.69 -2.59 -1.51
N SER A 243 10.58 -3.91 -1.60
CA SER A 243 10.68 -4.65 -2.87
C SER A 243 9.60 -4.27 -3.87
N PHE A 244 8.42 -3.82 -3.43
CA PHE A 244 7.30 -3.50 -4.33
C PHE A 244 7.67 -2.44 -5.37
N SER A 245 8.50 -1.46 -5.04
CA SER A 245 8.96 -0.46 -6.01
C SER A 245 9.78 -1.09 -7.15
N LEU A 246 10.73 -1.95 -6.80
CA LEU A 246 11.63 -2.61 -7.76
C LEU A 246 10.93 -3.72 -8.54
N VAL A 247 10.12 -4.54 -7.87
CA VAL A 247 9.38 -5.65 -8.49
C VAL A 247 8.32 -5.10 -9.45
N SER A 248 7.60 -4.03 -9.09
CA SER A 248 6.64 -3.36 -9.99
C SER A 248 7.33 -2.80 -11.24
N ARG A 249 8.48 -2.15 -11.06
CA ARG A 249 9.30 -1.65 -12.18
C ARG A 249 9.76 -2.79 -13.08
N ALA A 250 10.34 -3.84 -12.50
CA ALA A 250 10.82 -5.01 -13.23
C ALA A 250 9.71 -5.68 -14.04
N TYR A 251 8.57 -5.94 -13.39
CA TYR A 251 7.41 -6.60 -13.99
C TYR A 251 6.87 -5.81 -15.18
N ILE A 252 6.60 -4.51 -15.00
CA ILE A 252 6.05 -3.65 -16.05
C ILE A 252 7.02 -3.49 -17.22
N MET A 253 8.31 -3.30 -16.93
CA MET A 253 9.35 -3.19 -17.95
C MET A 253 9.49 -4.49 -18.75
N HIS A 254 9.44 -5.65 -18.09
CA HIS A 254 9.51 -6.95 -18.76
C HIS A 254 8.28 -7.21 -19.63
N HIS A 255 7.06 -7.06 -19.08
CA HIS A 255 5.82 -7.35 -19.80
C HIS A 255 5.58 -6.42 -20.98
N LEU A 256 5.74 -5.12 -20.79
CA LEU A 256 5.51 -4.15 -21.86
C LEU A 256 6.71 -4.06 -22.81
N GLY A 257 7.94 -4.20 -22.32
CA GLY A 257 9.16 -4.26 -23.12
C GLY A 257 9.17 -5.43 -24.10
N ALA A 258 8.86 -6.65 -23.63
CA ALA A 258 8.86 -7.85 -24.45
C ALA A 258 7.80 -7.79 -25.56
N ASN A 259 6.63 -7.23 -25.27
CA ASN A 259 5.56 -7.07 -26.27
C ASN A 259 5.93 -6.10 -27.40
N LEU A 260 6.82 -5.15 -27.12
CA LEU A 260 7.25 -4.15 -28.09
C LEU A 260 8.39 -4.67 -28.99
N ALA A 261 9.31 -5.48 -28.47
CA ALA A 261 10.30 -6.18 -29.29
C ALA A 261 9.65 -7.11 -30.34
N LYS A 262 8.47 -7.65 -30.04
CA LYS A 262 7.68 -8.44 -31.00
C LYS A 262 7.02 -7.60 -32.10
N LYS A 263 6.65 -6.34 -31.81
CA LYS A 263 6.02 -5.45 -32.80
C LYS A 263 7.05 -4.96 -33.82
N THR A 264 8.25 -4.60 -33.37
CA THR A 264 9.33 -4.13 -34.27
C THR A 264 9.83 -5.25 -35.19
N SER A 265 9.81 -6.51 -34.75
CA SER A 265 10.23 -7.64 -35.59
C SER A 265 9.20 -8.03 -36.67
N LYS A 266 7.90 -7.71 -36.48
CA LYS A 266 6.86 -7.94 -37.51
C LYS A 266 6.95 -6.97 -38.69
N SER A 267 7.40 -5.73 -38.47
CA SER A 267 7.43 -4.71 -39.53
C SER A 267 8.53 -4.92 -40.57
N ARG A 268 9.49 -5.84 -40.33
CA ARG A 268 10.69 -6.00 -41.18
C ARG A 268 10.74 -7.30 -41.98
N LYS A 269 9.68 -8.12 -41.97
CA LYS A 269 9.70 -9.43 -42.63
C LYS A 269 8.87 -9.48 -43.90
N GLY A 270 9.56 -9.27 -45.02
CA GLY A 270 9.17 -9.85 -46.30
C GLY A 270 9.35 -11.37 -46.25
N ASN A 271 8.30 -12.10 -46.62
CA ASN A 271 8.16 -13.50 -47.06
C ASN A 271 8.97 -14.67 -46.44
N GLU A 272 9.82 -14.49 -45.45
CA GLU A 272 10.54 -15.62 -44.85
C GLU A 272 9.70 -16.29 -43.75
N LYS A 273 9.30 -17.55 -44.00
CA LYS A 273 8.54 -18.42 -43.07
C LYS A 273 9.31 -18.61 -41.77
N VAL A 274 9.03 -17.76 -40.79
CA VAL A 274 9.72 -17.81 -39.50
C VAL A 274 8.97 -18.70 -38.53
N PRO A 275 9.68 -19.63 -37.85
CA PRO A 275 9.08 -20.57 -36.92
C PRO A 275 8.26 -19.83 -35.85
N LYS A 276 7.05 -20.35 -35.63
CA LYS A 276 6.08 -19.84 -34.65
C LYS A 276 6.78 -19.76 -33.28
N PRO A 277 6.83 -18.60 -32.63
CA PRO A 277 7.46 -18.49 -31.32
C PRO A 277 6.78 -19.46 -30.34
N PRO A 278 7.53 -20.11 -29.44
CA PRO A 278 6.97 -21.03 -28.46
C PRO A 278 5.83 -20.35 -27.70
N SER A 279 4.74 -21.07 -27.50
CA SER A 279 3.57 -20.60 -26.74
C SER A 279 4.05 -20.02 -25.43
N GLN A 280 3.82 -18.72 -25.23
CA GLN A 280 4.28 -18.04 -24.03
C GLN A 280 3.53 -18.58 -22.83
N THR A 281 4.24 -19.21 -21.91
CA THR A 281 3.70 -19.53 -20.61
C THR A 281 3.33 -18.22 -19.91
N PRO A 282 2.18 -18.17 -19.21
CA PRO A 282 1.83 -17.00 -18.41
C PRO A 282 2.97 -16.71 -17.44
N VAL A 283 3.48 -15.48 -17.48
CA VAL A 283 4.55 -15.04 -16.59
C VAL A 283 3.93 -14.86 -15.20
N PRO A 284 4.45 -15.54 -14.16
CA PRO A 284 3.96 -15.38 -12.80
C PRO A 284 4.06 -13.92 -12.33
N ASP A 285 3.13 -13.48 -11.48
CA ASP A 285 3.14 -12.15 -10.90
C ASP A 285 3.70 -12.16 -9.47
N PRO A 286 5.01 -11.90 -9.28
CA PRO A 286 5.64 -11.95 -7.96
C PRO A 286 5.06 -10.91 -6.98
N ARG A 287 4.40 -9.86 -7.46
CA ARG A 287 3.84 -8.80 -6.60
C ARG A 287 2.63 -9.32 -5.84
N ALA A 288 1.76 -10.07 -6.53
CA ALA A 288 0.59 -10.70 -5.93
C ALA A 288 1.01 -11.75 -4.88
N ASP A 289 2.06 -12.52 -5.18
CA ASP A 289 2.60 -13.52 -4.26
C ASP A 289 3.21 -12.88 -3.01
N LEU A 290 3.99 -11.80 -3.16
CA LEU A 290 4.53 -11.03 -2.03
C LEU A 290 3.43 -10.42 -1.17
N LEU A 291 2.38 -9.90 -1.80
CA LEU A 291 1.23 -9.35 -1.08
C LEU A 291 0.49 -10.44 -0.31
N THR A 292 0.35 -11.62 -0.92
CA THR A 292 -0.27 -12.80 -0.28
C THR A 292 0.56 -13.27 0.92
N LEU A 293 1.89 -13.37 0.77
CA LEU A 293 2.81 -13.70 1.87
C LEU A 293 2.66 -12.72 3.04
N LEU A 294 2.65 -11.42 2.75
CA LEU A 294 2.51 -10.39 3.77
C LEU A 294 1.14 -10.46 4.45
N SER A 295 0.08 -10.65 3.68
CA SER A 295 -1.29 -10.78 4.21
C SER A 295 -1.44 -12.02 5.09
N GLU A 296 -0.90 -13.16 4.65
CA GLU A 296 -0.88 -14.41 5.43
C GLU A 296 -0.11 -14.24 6.74
N ALA A 297 1.05 -13.57 6.70
CA ALA A 297 1.83 -13.26 7.89
C ALA A 297 1.07 -12.33 8.86
N MET A 298 0.41 -11.28 8.35
CA MET A 298 -0.36 -10.33 9.17
C MET A 298 -1.60 -10.99 9.78
N ASN A 299 -2.33 -11.80 9.03
CA ASN A 299 -3.45 -12.59 9.53
C ASN A 299 -2.97 -13.61 10.59
N THR A 300 -1.78 -14.19 10.40
CA THR A 300 -1.18 -15.08 11.39
C THR A 300 -0.87 -14.33 12.68
N LEU A 301 -0.32 -13.11 12.60
CA LEU A 301 -0.09 -12.25 13.75
C LEU A 301 -1.40 -11.92 14.50
N ASP A 302 -2.51 -11.70 13.79
CA ASP A 302 -3.82 -11.46 14.41
C ASP A 302 -4.39 -12.69 15.10
N SER A 303 -4.02 -13.88 14.63
CA SER A 303 -4.44 -15.15 15.25
C SER A 303 -3.63 -15.51 16.50
N ILE A 304 -2.51 -14.82 16.75
CA ILE A 304 -1.72 -15.02 17.96
C ILE A 304 -2.55 -14.53 19.17
N SER A 305 -2.53 -15.29 20.25
CA SER A 305 -3.29 -14.99 21.47
C SER A 305 -3.16 -13.52 21.89
N PRO A 306 -4.25 -12.85 22.30
CA PRO A 306 -4.24 -11.47 22.78
C PRO A 306 -3.20 -11.21 23.88
N ARG A 307 -2.80 -12.25 24.63
CA ARG A 307 -1.75 -12.17 25.65
C ARG A 307 -0.39 -11.73 25.12
N TYR A 308 -0.12 -11.89 23.82
CA TYR A 308 1.15 -11.50 23.21
C TYR A 308 1.05 -10.21 22.40
N PHE A 309 -0.08 -9.51 22.50
CA PHE A 309 -0.34 -8.29 21.74
C PHE A 309 0.73 -7.23 21.99
N GLU A 310 1.23 -7.09 23.22
CA GLU A 310 2.32 -6.16 23.55
C GLU A 310 3.59 -6.36 22.69
N TYR A 311 3.89 -7.62 22.33
CA TYR A 311 5.06 -7.97 21.53
C TYR A 311 4.82 -7.83 20.02
N THR A 312 3.58 -8.05 19.58
CA THR A 312 3.24 -8.10 18.15
C THR A 312 2.63 -6.81 17.62
N ALA A 313 2.07 -5.96 18.49
CA ALA A 313 1.43 -4.68 18.13
C ALA A 313 2.35 -3.90 17.21
N GLY A 314 3.56 -3.57 17.71
CA GLY A 314 4.56 -2.75 17.02
C GLY A 314 5.03 -3.24 15.64
N ILE A 315 4.74 -4.49 15.27
CA ILE A 315 5.06 -5.02 13.93
C ILE A 315 4.23 -4.28 12.88
N ARG A 316 2.93 -4.08 13.11
CA ARG A 316 2.03 -3.47 12.13
C ARG A 316 2.37 -2.00 11.89
N GLU A 317 2.58 -1.22 12.96
CA GLU A 317 2.95 0.17 12.83
C GLU A 317 4.31 0.31 12.15
N ARG A 318 5.25 -0.62 12.39
CA ARG A 318 6.55 -0.57 11.73
C ARG A 318 6.47 -0.90 10.24
N ILE A 319 5.62 -1.85 9.84
CA ILE A 319 5.31 -2.14 8.43
C ILE A 319 4.62 -0.94 7.77
N ALA A 320 3.67 -0.31 8.48
CA ALA A 320 2.97 0.87 8.00
C ALA A 320 3.94 2.04 7.80
N LEU A 321 4.76 2.35 8.80
CA LEU A 321 5.80 3.38 8.72
C LEU A 321 6.75 3.13 7.54
N GLU A 322 7.15 1.87 7.32
CA GLU A 322 8.00 1.54 6.19
C GLU A 322 7.28 1.71 4.84
N SER A 323 5.98 1.43 4.79
CA SER A 323 5.17 1.65 3.59
C SER A 323 5.04 3.14 3.28
N ILE A 324 4.92 4.00 4.29
CA ILE A 324 4.97 5.46 4.13
C ILE A 324 6.33 5.90 3.58
N ARG A 325 7.44 5.45 4.19
CA ARG A 325 8.79 5.77 3.68
C ARG A 325 9.01 5.29 2.25
N ALA A 326 8.49 4.12 1.91
CA ALA A 326 8.54 3.61 0.55
C ALA A 326 7.72 4.51 -0.40
N LEU A 327 6.54 4.99 -0.01
CA LEU A 327 5.76 5.96 -0.79
C LEU A 327 6.50 7.29 -0.95
N GLU A 328 7.09 7.84 0.12
CA GLU A 328 7.92 9.04 0.06
C GLU A 328 9.09 8.87 -0.92
N SER A 329 9.73 7.69 -0.93
CA SER A 329 10.81 7.37 -1.85
C SER A 329 10.37 7.30 -3.33
N LEU A 330 9.10 6.98 -3.60
CA LEU A 330 8.52 7.00 -4.95
C LEU A 330 8.26 8.44 -5.44
N TYR A 331 8.05 9.36 -4.52
CA TYR A 331 7.70 10.76 -4.81
C TYR A 331 8.66 11.70 -4.06
N PRO A 332 9.95 11.70 -4.43
CA PRO A 332 10.93 12.54 -3.76
C PRO A 332 10.45 13.99 -3.84
N THR A 333 10.20 14.58 -2.68
CA THR A 333 9.98 16.00 -2.58
C THR A 333 11.29 16.63 -3.03
N ARG A 334 11.27 17.39 -4.12
CA ARG A 334 12.41 18.25 -4.42
C ARG A 334 12.42 19.27 -3.30
N THR A 335 13.16 18.96 -2.24
CA THR A 335 13.62 19.96 -1.31
C THR A 335 14.39 20.91 -2.20
N THR A 336 13.75 22.02 -2.58
CA THR A 336 14.44 23.19 -3.09
C THR A 336 15.34 23.63 -1.96
N GLU A 337 16.49 22.97 -1.84
CA GLU A 337 17.71 23.58 -1.41
C GLU A 337 17.95 24.68 -2.41
N ARG A 338 17.20 25.77 -2.20
CA ARG A 338 17.49 27.08 -2.72
C ARG A 338 18.79 27.38 -2.02
N THR A 339 19.90 26.97 -2.63
CA THR A 339 21.25 27.33 -2.23
C THR A 339 21.30 28.84 -2.37
N THR A 340 20.83 29.53 -1.32
CA THR A 340 21.04 30.94 -1.06
C THR A 340 22.52 31.10 -0.74
N GLY A 341 23.30 31.12 -1.80
CA GLY A 341 24.74 31.29 -1.81
C GLY A 341 25.20 31.01 -3.24
N SER A 342 25.86 31.91 -3.95
CA SER A 342 26.49 33.15 -3.56
C SER A 342 26.99 33.78 -4.87
N ASN A 343 26.78 35.09 -5.02
CA ASN A 343 27.45 36.00 -5.96
C ASN A 343 27.26 35.70 -7.47
N ALA A 344 26.28 36.33 -8.13
CA ALA A 344 26.47 37.67 -8.69
C ALA A 344 27.76 37.80 -9.52
N THR A 345 27.66 37.50 -10.81
CA THR A 345 28.29 38.34 -11.84
C THR A 345 27.17 38.94 -12.69
N PRO A 346 26.95 40.25 -12.61
CA PRO A 346 26.00 40.93 -13.48
C PRO A 346 26.68 41.10 -14.84
N ASN A 347 26.16 40.46 -15.88
CA ASN A 347 26.45 40.90 -17.24
C ASN A 347 25.14 40.94 -18.03
N GLU A 348 24.31 41.91 -17.65
CA GLU A 348 23.21 42.43 -18.45
C GLU A 348 23.79 43.29 -19.58
N ALA A 349 23.79 42.78 -20.80
CA ALA A 349 23.63 43.60 -22.00
C ALA A 349 23.31 42.68 -23.19
N SER A 350 22.02 42.41 -23.43
CA SER A 350 21.40 42.59 -24.74
C SER A 350 19.97 42.03 -24.71
N ARG A 351 19.01 42.90 -24.40
CA ARG A 351 17.57 42.65 -24.55
C ARG A 351 17.19 42.82 -26.02
N GLY A 352 16.82 41.74 -26.67
CA GLY A 352 15.92 41.76 -27.83
C GLY A 352 14.47 41.58 -27.34
N PRO A 353 13.54 42.49 -27.66
CA PRO A 353 12.15 42.37 -27.25
C PRO A 353 11.36 41.72 -28.39
N GLU A 354 11.03 40.43 -28.35
CA GLU A 354 10.02 39.94 -29.29
C GLU A 354 9.34 38.63 -28.90
N SER A 355 8.02 38.67 -29.07
CA SER A 355 7.06 37.56 -29.12
C SER A 355 6.55 37.01 -27.79
N LEU A 356 5.63 37.79 -27.20
CA LEU A 356 4.50 37.31 -26.40
C LEU A 356 3.56 36.44 -27.28
N GLN A 357 4.03 35.27 -27.73
CA GLN A 357 3.12 34.23 -28.20
C GLN A 357 2.64 33.44 -26.98
N ALA A 358 1.42 33.74 -26.56
CA ALA A 358 0.61 32.94 -25.65
C ALA A 358 0.43 31.53 -26.24
N SER A 359 1.45 30.69 -26.01
CA SER A 359 1.49 29.33 -26.53
C SER A 359 0.59 28.45 -25.69
N ASN A 360 -0.52 28.01 -26.30
CA ASN A 360 -1.46 27.01 -25.81
C ASN A 360 -0.82 25.96 -24.88
N PRO A 361 -1.19 25.90 -23.58
CA PRO A 361 -0.63 24.93 -22.63
C PRO A 361 -0.96 23.47 -22.99
N HIS A 362 -2.02 23.24 -23.78
CA HIS A 362 -2.40 21.90 -24.23
C HIS A 362 -1.45 21.26 -25.25
N ARG A 363 -0.67 22.05 -26.01
CA ARG A 363 0.24 21.49 -27.03
C ARG A 363 1.63 21.14 -26.48
N ARG A 364 1.92 21.51 -25.22
CA ARG A 364 3.16 21.16 -24.50
C ARG A 364 3.01 19.97 -23.55
N ARG A 365 2.01 19.09 -23.75
CA ARG A 365 2.21 17.67 -23.38
C ARG A 365 3.27 17.12 -24.32
N SER A 366 4.53 17.51 -24.06
CA SER A 366 5.72 16.87 -24.60
C SER A 366 5.48 15.39 -24.48
N VAL A 367 5.55 14.68 -25.60
CA VAL A 367 5.41 13.23 -25.67
C VAL A 367 6.43 12.66 -24.69
N LEU A 368 5.98 12.33 -23.47
CA LEU A 368 6.82 11.72 -22.46
C LEU A 368 7.50 10.53 -23.12
N GLY A 369 8.81 10.42 -22.88
CA GLY A 369 9.59 9.31 -23.36
C GLY A 369 8.84 8.03 -23.02
N ARG A 370 8.90 7.05 -23.91
CA ARG A 370 8.28 5.75 -23.63
C ARG A 370 8.78 5.18 -22.30
N GLN A 371 10.06 5.39 -22.00
CA GLN A 371 10.67 5.01 -20.74
C GLN A 371 9.98 5.70 -19.56
N ASP A 372 9.82 7.02 -19.62
CA ASP A 372 9.14 7.81 -18.58
C ASP A 372 7.71 7.33 -18.34
N ARG A 373 6.99 6.94 -19.39
CA ARG A 373 5.63 6.38 -19.28
C ARG A 373 5.62 5.01 -18.58
N LEU A 374 6.58 4.15 -18.87
CA LEU A 374 6.71 2.85 -18.20
C LEU A 374 7.09 3.03 -16.74
N GLU A 375 7.97 3.97 -16.43
CA GLU A 375 8.37 4.30 -15.06
C GLU A 375 7.24 4.95 -14.27
N ALA A 376 6.45 5.81 -14.90
CA ALA A 376 5.24 6.36 -14.30
C ALA A 376 4.25 5.23 -13.97
N LEU A 377 3.98 4.32 -14.90
CA LEU A 377 3.10 3.17 -14.67
C LEU A 377 3.62 2.27 -13.53
N ALA A 378 4.93 2.01 -13.49
CA ALA A 378 5.57 1.26 -12.41
C ALA A 378 5.40 1.92 -11.03
N ARG A 379 5.49 3.26 -10.98
CA ARG A 379 5.21 4.03 -9.76
C ARG A 379 3.75 3.92 -9.35
N LYS A 380 2.81 4.01 -10.29
CA LYS A 380 1.36 3.87 -9.99
C LYS A 380 1.06 2.50 -9.38
N ASP A 381 1.61 1.46 -9.99
CA ASP A 381 1.46 0.07 -9.55
C ASP A 381 2.06 -0.14 -8.15
N ALA A 382 3.31 0.29 -7.92
CA ALA A 382 3.94 0.21 -6.60
C ALA A 382 3.14 0.99 -5.53
N THR A 383 2.62 2.17 -5.88
CA THR A 383 1.76 2.98 -5.00
C THR A 383 0.51 2.23 -4.59
N TRP A 384 -0.11 1.48 -5.51
CA TRP A 384 -1.26 0.65 -5.21
C TRP A 384 -0.97 -0.40 -4.15
N TYR A 385 0.10 -1.18 -4.32
CA TYR A 385 0.48 -2.19 -3.34
C TYR A 385 0.83 -1.57 -1.99
N LEU A 386 1.62 -0.48 -1.96
CA LEU A 386 2.00 0.17 -0.70
C LEU A 386 0.80 0.77 0.04
N CYS A 387 -0.16 1.39 -0.66
CA CYS A 387 -1.40 1.88 -0.06
C CYS A 387 -2.27 0.71 0.46
N HIS A 388 -2.31 -0.40 -0.27
CA HIS A 388 -3.00 -1.60 0.20
C HIS A 388 -2.38 -2.15 1.49
N ILE A 389 -1.04 -2.24 1.56
CA ILE A 389 -0.32 -2.67 2.76
C ILE A 389 -0.60 -1.73 3.94
N LEU A 390 -0.55 -0.42 3.72
CA LEU A 390 -0.93 0.56 4.74
C LEU A 390 -2.33 0.30 5.28
N ASN A 391 -3.30 0.15 4.38
CA ASN A 391 -4.68 -0.09 4.74
C ASN A 391 -4.89 -1.40 5.53
N SER A 392 -4.08 -2.42 5.26
CA SER A 392 -4.08 -3.70 5.98
C SER A 392 -3.39 -3.62 7.34
N CYS A 393 -2.46 -2.68 7.55
CA CYS A 393 -1.77 -2.48 8.83
C CYS A 393 -2.59 -1.64 9.82
N VAL A 394 -3.45 -0.75 9.32
CA VAL A 394 -4.34 0.09 10.14
C VAL A 394 -5.49 -0.77 10.68
N SER A 395 -5.27 -1.43 11.82
CA SER A 395 -6.29 -2.17 12.54
C SER A 395 -7.13 -1.22 13.40
N THR A 396 -8.46 -1.36 13.34
CA THR A 396 -9.42 -0.40 13.93
C THR A 396 -9.86 -0.71 15.37
N GLY A 397 -9.21 -1.60 16.13
CA GLY A 397 -9.83 -2.06 17.38
C GLY A 397 -8.99 -2.77 18.44
N GLY A 398 -7.66 -2.56 18.49
CA GLY A 398 -6.85 -3.12 19.57
C GLY A 398 -6.74 -2.17 20.78
N PRO A 399 -6.73 -2.67 22.03
CA PRO A 399 -6.33 -1.88 23.20
C PRO A 399 -4.91 -1.35 22.97
N LYS A 400 -4.70 -0.05 23.20
CA LYS A 400 -3.41 0.60 22.89
C LYS A 400 -2.61 0.77 24.16
N ASP A 401 -1.58 -0.06 24.32
CA ASP A 401 -0.59 0.10 25.39
C ASP A 401 0.37 1.26 25.08
N GLY A 402 1.17 1.68 26.07
CA GLY A 402 2.03 2.88 25.96
C GLY A 402 3.01 2.89 24.77
N LEU A 403 3.58 1.74 24.38
CA LEU A 403 4.44 1.64 23.19
C LEU A 403 3.63 1.85 21.89
N GLY A 404 2.40 1.36 21.86
CA GLY A 404 1.47 1.56 20.76
C GLY A 404 1.17 3.04 20.55
N ILE A 405 1.09 3.84 21.62
CA ILE A 405 0.86 5.29 21.52
C ILE A 405 2.03 5.98 20.78
N ILE A 406 3.28 5.70 21.17
CA ILE A 406 4.47 6.32 20.55
C ILE A 406 4.54 6.00 19.05
N LEU A 407 4.34 4.73 18.68
CA LEU A 407 4.36 4.31 17.28
C LEU A 407 3.20 4.89 16.48
N ASN A 408 2.03 5.03 17.10
CA ASN A 408 0.87 5.69 16.50
C ASN A 408 1.13 7.19 16.26
N CYS A 409 1.81 7.88 17.18
CA CYS A 409 2.23 9.27 16.96
C CYS A 409 3.21 9.38 15.79
N ALA A 410 4.22 8.51 15.73
CA ALA A 410 5.15 8.48 14.60
C ALA A 410 4.44 8.17 13.27
N LEU A 411 3.45 7.26 13.30
CA LEU A 411 2.65 6.92 12.13
C LEU A 411 1.75 8.08 11.69
N LEU A 412 1.16 8.82 12.63
CA LEU A 412 0.39 10.02 12.36
C LEU A 412 1.26 11.12 11.75
N GLU A 413 2.41 11.39 12.34
CA GLU A 413 3.37 12.38 11.82
C GLU A 413 3.82 12.03 10.40
N ALA A 414 4.12 10.76 10.14
CA ALA A 414 4.49 10.27 8.83
C ALA A 414 3.33 10.39 7.82
N ALA A 415 2.10 10.05 8.22
CA ALA A 415 0.92 10.19 7.36
C ALA A 415 0.61 11.67 7.05
N VAL A 416 0.78 12.56 8.03
CA VAL A 416 0.67 14.01 7.85
C VAL A 416 1.77 14.53 6.92
N GLY A 417 3.00 14.03 7.04
CA GLY A 417 4.11 14.32 6.13
C GLY A 417 3.77 13.94 4.69
N LEU A 418 3.27 12.73 4.49
CA LEU A 418 2.86 12.21 3.19
C LEU A 418 1.66 12.99 2.60
N GLY A 419 0.68 13.37 3.43
CA GLY A 419 -0.43 14.22 3.03
C GLY A 419 0.03 15.60 2.55
N LYS A 420 1.06 16.19 3.16
CA LYS A 420 1.64 17.46 2.68
C LYS A 420 2.27 17.31 1.31
N ILE A 421 2.97 16.20 1.06
CA ILE A 421 3.54 15.90 -0.27
C ILE A 421 2.40 15.86 -1.30
N CYS A 422 1.27 15.21 -0.98
CA CYS A 422 0.12 15.16 -1.88
C CYS A 422 -0.51 16.54 -2.15
N ILE A 423 -0.60 17.40 -1.14
CA ILE A 423 -1.22 18.74 -1.25
C ILE A 423 -0.29 19.72 -1.98
N SER A 424 1.01 19.73 -1.67
CA SER A 424 1.95 20.69 -2.27
C SER A 424 2.04 20.55 -3.78
N MET A 425 1.79 19.34 -4.29
CA MET A 425 1.79 19.05 -5.72
C MET A 425 0.60 19.64 -6.48
N ASP A 426 -0.48 20.06 -5.80
CA ASP A 426 -1.63 20.73 -6.42
C ASP A 426 -1.39 22.25 -6.57
N CYS A 427 -0.64 22.84 -5.63
CA CYS A 427 -0.37 24.28 -5.60
C CYS A 427 0.63 24.74 -6.66
N ASP A 428 1.56 23.87 -7.07
CA ASP A 428 2.60 24.19 -8.06
C ASP A 428 2.07 24.29 -9.51
N ASP A 429 0.79 23.97 -9.73
CA ASP A 429 0.18 24.06 -11.05
C ASP A 429 0.03 25.50 -11.56
N VAL A 430 0.01 26.47 -10.64
CA VAL A 430 -0.31 27.88 -10.93
C VAL A 430 0.91 28.74 -11.26
N ALA A 431 2.13 28.36 -10.84
CA ALA A 431 3.27 29.31 -10.85
C ALA A 431 4.52 28.92 -11.67
N GLN A 432 4.84 27.63 -11.89
CA GLN A 432 6.10 27.28 -12.59
C GLN A 432 5.99 26.07 -13.54
N VAL A 433 6.23 26.34 -14.83
CA VAL A 433 6.15 25.38 -15.95
C VAL A 433 7.38 24.45 -16.06
N GLY A 434 8.24 24.40 -15.03
CA GLY A 434 9.57 23.80 -15.13
C GLY A 434 9.80 22.57 -14.26
N ARG A 435 9.31 21.40 -14.69
CA ARG A 435 9.58 20.05 -14.12
C ARG A 435 8.87 19.74 -12.80
N ARG A 436 7.59 19.39 -12.89
CA ARG A 436 6.79 18.86 -11.79
C ARG A 436 7.24 17.45 -11.40
N CYS A 437 7.15 17.12 -10.12
CA CYS A 437 7.09 15.74 -9.70
C CYS A 437 5.71 15.25 -10.15
N ASP A 438 5.61 14.33 -11.10
CA ASP A 438 4.30 13.91 -11.65
C ASP A 438 3.71 12.80 -10.76
N MET A 439 3.11 13.19 -9.62
CA MET A 439 2.16 12.32 -8.94
C MET A 439 0.83 12.46 -9.67
N ASP A 440 0.41 11.37 -10.28
CA ASP A 440 -0.89 11.32 -10.94
C ASP A 440 -2.03 11.48 -9.92
N VAL A 441 -3.13 12.10 -10.35
CA VAL A 441 -4.32 12.36 -9.51
C VAL A 441 -4.83 11.07 -8.85
N VAL A 442 -4.76 9.93 -9.54
CA VAL A 442 -5.19 8.64 -8.97
C VAL A 442 -4.27 8.23 -7.81
N CYS A 443 -2.95 8.30 -8.00
CA CYS A 443 -1.98 8.00 -6.94
C CYS A 443 -2.15 8.91 -5.74
N ARG A 444 -2.35 10.21 -5.98
CA ARG A 444 -2.61 11.20 -4.94
C ARG A 444 -3.84 10.82 -4.10
N ASN A 445 -4.96 10.53 -4.76
CA ASN A 445 -6.20 10.19 -4.07
C ASN A 445 -6.09 8.88 -3.29
N MET A 446 -5.35 7.89 -3.81
CA MET A 446 -5.08 6.65 -3.09
C MET A 446 -4.26 6.86 -1.82
N ILE A 447 -3.22 7.69 -1.91
CA ILE A 447 -2.36 8.04 -0.77
C ILE A 447 -3.15 8.83 0.27
N LEU A 448 -3.93 9.83 -0.16
CA LEU A 448 -4.77 10.63 0.73
C LEU A 448 -5.81 9.75 1.45
N ALA A 449 -6.47 8.84 0.75
CA ALA A 449 -7.41 7.89 1.35
C ALA A 449 -6.73 6.99 2.40
N ALA A 450 -5.50 6.51 2.13
CA ALA A 450 -4.74 5.74 3.10
C ALA A 450 -4.35 6.59 4.34
N CYS A 451 -3.93 7.85 4.14
CA CYS A 451 -3.62 8.78 5.22
C CYS A 451 -4.86 9.11 6.07
N GLU A 452 -5.99 9.36 5.43
CA GLU A 452 -7.27 9.61 6.10
C GLU A 452 -7.66 8.43 6.99
N LYS A 453 -7.51 7.20 6.49
CA LYS A 453 -7.79 5.99 7.27
C LYS A 453 -6.88 5.88 8.50
N ILE A 454 -5.59 6.18 8.37
CA ILE A 454 -4.64 6.22 9.50
C ILE A 454 -5.09 7.26 10.54
N ILE A 455 -5.39 8.48 10.09
CA ILE A 455 -5.82 9.57 10.97
C ILE A 455 -7.12 9.21 11.70
N CYS A 456 -8.07 8.58 11.01
CA CYS A 456 -9.35 8.18 11.60
C CYS A 456 -9.25 6.99 12.55
N ALA A 457 -8.22 6.15 12.45
CA ALA A 457 -8.02 5.00 13.34
C ALA A 457 -7.35 5.35 14.68
N LEU A 458 -7.00 6.62 14.89
CA LEU A 458 -6.42 7.08 16.15
C LEU A 458 -7.53 7.53 17.11
N PRO A 459 -7.56 7.02 18.36
CA PRO A 459 -8.48 7.48 19.38
C PRO A 459 -8.32 8.98 19.59
N GLN A 460 -9.43 9.72 19.58
CA GLN A 460 -9.43 11.17 19.80
C GLN A 460 -8.88 11.54 21.18
N GLU A 461 -9.04 10.66 22.17
CA GLU A 461 -8.56 10.86 23.55
C GLU A 461 -7.04 11.10 23.65
N ASN A 462 -6.25 10.63 22.68
CA ASN A 462 -4.79 10.81 22.68
C ASN A 462 -4.32 12.16 22.13
N LEU A 463 -5.19 12.96 21.51
CA LEU A 463 -4.82 14.25 20.93
C LEU A 463 -4.74 15.38 21.97
N GLU A 464 -5.37 15.21 23.13
CA GLU A 464 -5.46 16.27 24.14
C GLU A 464 -4.19 16.38 25.02
N CYS A 465 -3.44 15.27 25.19
CA CYS A 465 -2.29 15.20 26.12
C CYS A 465 -1.03 15.98 25.72
N ASN A 466 -0.93 16.55 24.51
CA ASN A 466 0.28 17.27 24.05
C ASN A 466 0.12 18.79 23.98
N THR A 467 -0.97 19.34 24.52
CA THR A 467 -1.23 20.80 24.51
C THR A 467 -1.11 21.48 25.88
N SER A 468 -0.79 20.70 26.91
CA SER A 468 -0.39 21.17 28.24
C SER A 468 1.12 21.04 28.42
#